data_AF-A9ZP49-F1
#
_entry.id   AF-A9ZP49-F1
#
_cell.length_a   1.000
_cell.length_b   1.000
_cell.length_c   1.000
_cell.angle_alpha   90.00
_cell.angle_beta   90.00
_cell.angle_gamma   90.00
#
_symmetry.space_group_name_H-M   'P 1'
#
loop_
_entity.id
_entity.type
_entity.pdbx_description
1 polymer ?
#
loop_
_entity_poly.entity_id
_entity_poly.type
_entity_poly.pdbx_seq_one_letter_code
_entity_poly.pdbx_strand_id
1 'polypeptide(L)'
;KALDREEMAWHNISVFAVEVHKQHQEAKVPVAIKVIDVNDNAPKFAAAYEAFVCENARSNQQFITISADDKDDSANGPRFIFSLPPEIIHNPNFTLRDNRDNTASVLVRREGFSRQKQDLYLLPIVISDGGVPPLSSTNTLTIRVCGCDGSGSL
;
A
#
# COMPACT_ATOMS: atom_id res chain seq x y z
N LYS A 1 16.09 -23.90 4.56
CA LYS A 1 15.50 -22.54 4.65
C LYS A 1 14.48 -22.42 3.52
N ALA A 2 13.31 -21.81 3.75
CA ALA A 2 12.35 -21.56 2.67
C ALA A 2 12.92 -20.55 1.67
N LEU A 3 12.45 -20.58 0.42
CA LEU A 3 12.74 -19.56 -0.58
C LEU A 3 11.71 -18.44 -0.43
N ASP A 4 12.19 -17.21 -0.43
CA ASP A 4 11.40 -15.99 -0.27
C ASP A 4 11.96 -14.98 -1.29
N ARG A 5 11.12 -14.54 -2.23
CA ARG A 5 11.56 -13.70 -3.34
C ARG A 5 11.87 -12.28 -2.83
N GLU A 6 11.11 -11.82 -1.85
CA GLU A 6 11.21 -10.53 -1.16
C GLU A 6 12.52 -10.46 -0.38
N GLU A 7 13.01 -11.59 0.15
CA GLU A 7 14.34 -11.70 0.78
C GLU A 7 15.45 -11.81 -0.27
N MET A 8 15.32 -12.74 -1.24
CA MET A 8 16.34 -12.96 -2.26
C MET A 8 15.79 -13.59 -3.56
N ALA A 9 15.65 -12.78 -4.60
CA ALA A 9 15.09 -13.22 -5.89
C ALA A 9 16.00 -14.16 -6.72
N TRP A 10 17.31 -14.19 -6.45
CA TRP A 10 18.27 -14.97 -7.24
C TRP A 10 19.28 -15.72 -6.37
N HIS A 11 19.51 -16.98 -6.70
CA HIS A 11 20.58 -17.79 -6.12
C HIS A 11 21.55 -18.24 -7.21
N ASN A 12 22.85 -18.02 -6.97
CA ASN A 12 23.91 -18.52 -7.84
C ASN A 12 24.62 -19.68 -7.14
N ILE A 13 24.51 -20.88 -7.71
CA ILE A 13 25.19 -22.07 -7.21
C ILE A 13 26.21 -22.56 -8.24
N SER A 14 27.21 -23.30 -7.79
CA SER A 14 28.14 -24.00 -8.68
C SER A 14 27.98 -25.51 -8.49
N VAL A 15 27.71 -26.20 -9.58
CA VAL A 15 27.65 -27.67 -9.60
C VAL A 15 29.02 -28.18 -10.02
N PHE A 16 29.57 -29.10 -9.23
CA PHE A 16 30.83 -29.75 -9.48
C PHE A 16 30.58 -31.22 -9.87
N ALA A 17 31.25 -31.68 -10.92
CA ALA A 17 31.33 -33.09 -11.27
C ALA A 17 32.79 -33.53 -11.16
N VAL A 18 33.06 -34.56 -10.37
CA VAL A 18 34.41 -35.07 -10.10
C VAL A 18 34.50 -36.53 -10.54
N GLU A 19 35.50 -36.89 -11.34
CA GLU A 19 35.74 -38.28 -11.72
C GLU A 19 36.43 -39.04 -10.56
N VAL A 20 35.76 -40.06 -10.00
CA VAL A 20 36.20 -40.77 -8.79
C VAL A 20 37.59 -41.43 -8.92
N HIS A 21 38.00 -41.79 -10.13
CA HIS A 21 39.22 -42.58 -10.39
C HIS A 21 40.39 -41.77 -10.97
N LYS A 22 40.22 -40.46 -11.24
CA LYS A 22 41.30 -39.58 -11.67
C LYS A 22 41.31 -38.34 -10.79
N GLN A 23 42.34 -38.19 -9.96
CA GLN A 23 42.45 -37.14 -8.92
C GLN A 23 42.45 -35.67 -9.44
N HIS A 24 42.17 -35.40 -10.72
CA HIS A 24 42.37 -34.07 -11.31
C HIS A 24 41.34 -33.67 -12.38
N GLN A 25 40.25 -34.41 -12.58
CA GLN A 25 39.18 -33.99 -13.48
C GLN A 25 37.97 -33.51 -12.68
N GLU A 26 37.84 -32.18 -12.58
CA GLU A 26 36.62 -31.52 -12.11
C GLU A 26 36.01 -30.67 -13.23
N ALA A 27 34.70 -30.78 -13.41
CA ALA A 27 33.93 -29.85 -14.22
C ALA A 27 33.08 -28.99 -13.28
N LYS A 28 33.15 -27.67 -13.45
CA LYS A 28 32.38 -26.71 -12.68
C LYS A 28 31.43 -25.96 -13.60
N VAL A 29 30.14 -25.97 -13.29
CA VAL A 29 29.11 -25.24 -14.05
C VAL A 29 28.34 -24.32 -13.09
N PRO A 30 28.27 -23.00 -13.37
CA PRO A 30 27.40 -22.10 -12.63
C PRO A 30 25.93 -22.31 -13.02
N VAL A 31 25.04 -22.29 -12.03
CA VAL A 31 23.58 -22.38 -12.22
C VAL A 31 22.95 -21.19 -11.51
N ALA A 32 22.16 -20.41 -12.25
CA ALA A 32 21.35 -19.32 -11.72
C ALA A 32 19.92 -19.81 -11.50
N ILE A 33 19.42 -19.68 -10.26
CA ILE A 33 18.06 -20.04 -9.87
C ILE A 33 17.31 -18.73 -9.63
N LYS A 34 16.19 -18.54 -10.34
CA LYS A 34 15.26 -17.45 -10.12
C LYS A 34 14.13 -17.92 -9.20
N VAL A 35 13.87 -17.20 -8.12
CA VAL A 35 12.68 -17.40 -7.28
C VAL A 35 11.52 -16.67 -7.94
N ILE A 36 10.39 -17.34 -8.10
CA ILE A 36 9.16 -16.74 -8.64
C ILE A 36 8.37 -16.09 -7.51
N ASP A 37 7.73 -14.98 -7.84
CA ASP A 37 6.87 -14.21 -6.94
C ASP A 37 5.54 -14.95 -6.68
N VAL A 38 5.02 -14.81 -5.46
CA VAL A 38 3.68 -15.26 -5.05
C VAL A 38 3.01 -14.12 -4.29
N ASN A 39 1.67 -14.05 -4.30
CA ASN A 39 0.95 -13.02 -3.55
C ASN A 39 0.95 -13.35 -2.05
N ASP A 40 1.95 -12.89 -1.31
CA ASP A 40 2.10 -13.14 0.13
C ASP A 40 2.28 -11.88 0.98
N ASN A 41 2.34 -10.71 0.35
CA ASN A 41 2.30 -9.42 1.02
C ASN A 41 0.95 -8.74 0.75
N ALA A 42 0.44 -8.07 1.79
CA ALA A 42 -0.77 -7.27 1.66
C ALA A 42 -0.40 -5.79 1.46
N PRO A 43 -1.18 -5.04 0.66
CA PRO A 43 -0.83 -3.66 0.35
C PRO A 43 -1.08 -2.76 1.54
N LYS A 44 -0.26 -1.73 1.71
CA LYS A 44 -0.33 -0.76 2.81
C LYS A 44 -0.18 0.66 2.28
N PHE A 45 -0.37 1.68 3.12
CA PHE A 45 -0.02 3.05 2.70
C PHE A 45 1.44 3.15 2.27
N ALA A 46 1.68 3.77 1.11
CA ALA A 46 3.02 3.96 0.57
C ALA A 46 3.90 4.87 1.46
N ALA A 47 3.27 5.70 2.28
CA ALA A 47 3.92 6.57 3.26
C ALA A 47 3.06 6.73 4.52
N ALA A 48 3.62 7.32 5.57
CA ALA A 48 2.81 7.79 6.69
C ALA A 48 2.02 9.03 6.25
N TYR A 49 0.69 8.93 6.23
CA TYR A 49 -0.19 10.05 5.89
C TYR A 49 -0.78 10.68 7.15
N GLU A 50 -0.64 12.01 7.25
CA GLU A 50 -1.43 12.86 8.14
C GLU A 50 -2.09 13.93 7.27
N ALA A 51 -3.40 14.09 7.43
CA ALA A 51 -4.19 15.01 6.62
C ALA A 51 -4.74 16.15 7.47
N PHE A 52 -4.95 17.30 6.84
CA PHE A 52 -5.55 18.46 7.48
C PHE A 52 -6.81 18.87 6.71
N VAL A 53 -7.93 18.98 7.41
CA VAL A 53 -9.21 19.45 6.85
C VAL A 53 -9.55 20.81 7.43
N CYS A 54 -9.85 21.76 6.56
CA CYS A 54 -10.19 23.12 6.95
C CYS A 54 -11.54 23.19 7.68
N GLU A 55 -11.67 24.04 8.70
CA GLU A 55 -12.97 24.33 9.35
C GLU A 55 -14.04 24.81 8.35
N ASN A 56 -13.62 25.50 7.27
CA ASN A 56 -14.49 26.00 6.20
C ASN A 56 -14.55 25.09 4.96
N ALA A 57 -14.02 23.85 5.05
CA ALA A 57 -13.96 22.96 3.90
C ALA A 57 -15.37 22.64 3.37
N ARG A 58 -15.50 22.69 2.05
CA ARG A 58 -16.78 22.51 1.35
C ARG A 58 -17.05 21.05 1.03
N SER A 59 -18.32 20.69 0.86
CA SER A 59 -18.69 19.35 0.39
C SER A 59 -18.04 19.04 -0.97
N ASN A 60 -17.58 17.81 -1.14
CA ASN A 60 -16.76 17.31 -2.25
C ASN A 60 -15.37 17.95 -2.40
N GLN A 61 -14.91 18.77 -1.46
CA GLN A 61 -13.53 19.24 -1.46
C GLN A 61 -12.59 18.08 -1.13
N GLN A 62 -11.66 17.80 -2.04
CA GLN A 62 -10.52 16.91 -1.80
C GLN A 62 -9.48 17.63 -0.95
N PHE A 63 -8.96 16.96 0.07
CA PHE A 63 -7.93 17.53 0.95
C PHE A 63 -6.66 16.67 1.03
N ILE A 64 -6.71 15.42 0.56
CA ILE A 64 -5.51 14.57 0.43
C ILE A 64 -5.72 13.51 -0.66
N THR A 65 -4.61 13.12 -1.29
CA THR A 65 -4.50 11.91 -2.11
C THR A 65 -3.55 10.95 -1.41
N ILE A 66 -3.98 9.70 -1.25
CA ILE A 66 -3.20 8.62 -0.66
C ILE A 66 -2.86 7.60 -1.74
N SER A 67 -1.74 6.91 -1.60
CA SER A 67 -1.34 5.79 -2.45
C SER A 67 -0.97 4.59 -1.58
N ALA A 68 -0.93 3.43 -2.22
CA ALA A 68 -0.54 2.18 -1.58
C ALA A 68 0.73 1.60 -2.21
N ASP A 69 1.39 0.74 -1.44
CA ASP A 69 2.57 0.00 -1.84
C ASP A 69 2.46 -1.44 -1.36
N ASP A 70 3.02 -2.34 -2.15
CA ASP A 70 3.10 -3.77 -1.91
C ASP A 70 4.49 -4.25 -2.30
N LYS A 71 5.06 -5.20 -1.55
CA LYS A 71 6.39 -5.74 -1.84
C LYS A 71 6.37 -6.73 -2.99
N ASP A 72 5.22 -7.34 -3.26
CA ASP A 72 5.07 -8.31 -4.33
C ASP A 72 5.28 -7.67 -5.71
N ASP A 73 5.65 -8.48 -6.70
CA ASP A 73 5.81 -7.97 -8.06
C ASP A 73 4.48 -7.42 -8.61
N SER A 74 4.57 -6.59 -9.65
CA SER A 74 3.40 -5.94 -10.30
C SER A 74 2.27 -6.87 -10.76
N ALA A 75 2.51 -8.18 -10.82
CA ALA A 75 1.50 -9.18 -11.16
C ALA A 75 0.68 -9.65 -9.95
N ASN A 76 1.22 -9.52 -8.74
CA ASN A 76 0.60 -9.97 -7.49
C ASN A 76 0.22 -8.80 -6.56
N GLY A 77 0.94 -7.67 -6.61
CA GLY A 77 0.55 -6.45 -5.89
C GLY A 77 -0.48 -5.59 -6.66
N PRO A 78 -0.06 -4.52 -7.36
CA PRO A 78 -0.98 -3.65 -8.11
C PRO A 78 -1.89 -4.41 -9.11
N ARG A 79 -3.10 -3.92 -9.40
CA ARG A 79 -3.72 -2.65 -9.01
C ARG A 79 -4.30 -2.68 -7.59
N PHE A 80 -4.26 -1.54 -6.91
CA PHE A 80 -4.87 -1.39 -5.59
C PHE A 80 -6.30 -0.86 -5.68
N ILE A 81 -7.18 -1.42 -4.84
CA ILE A 81 -8.56 -0.98 -4.68
C ILE A 81 -8.72 -0.39 -3.28
N PHE A 82 -9.20 0.84 -3.20
CA PHE A 82 -9.40 1.55 -1.93
C PHE A 82 -10.88 1.60 -1.56
N SER A 83 -11.19 1.31 -0.30
CA SER A 83 -12.57 1.33 0.19
C SER A 83 -12.65 1.68 1.67
N LEU A 84 -13.83 2.10 2.10
CA LEU A 84 -14.13 2.21 3.53
C LEU A 84 -14.58 0.84 4.04
N PRO A 85 -14.21 0.46 5.28
CA PRO A 85 -14.74 -0.73 5.92
C PRO A 85 -16.28 -0.76 5.92
N PRO A 86 -16.91 -1.95 5.86
CA PRO A 86 -18.37 -2.08 5.83
C PRO A 86 -19.08 -1.32 6.96
N GLU A 87 -18.45 -1.26 8.14
CA GLU A 87 -18.99 -0.62 9.35
C GLU A 87 -19.09 0.91 9.21
N ILE A 88 -18.30 1.51 8.31
CA ILE A 88 -18.23 2.95 8.10
C ILE A 88 -18.39 3.35 6.62
N ILE A 89 -18.96 2.49 5.79
CA ILE A 89 -19.20 2.77 4.36
C ILE A 89 -20.05 4.04 4.15
N HIS A 90 -20.86 4.39 5.15
CA HIS A 90 -21.62 5.63 5.21
C HIS A 90 -21.04 6.64 6.21
N ASN A 91 -19.71 6.78 6.26
CA ASN A 91 -19.06 7.79 7.08
C ASN A 91 -19.68 9.18 6.80
N PRO A 92 -20.10 9.92 7.84
CA PRO A 92 -20.84 11.17 7.65
C PRO A 92 -19.94 12.32 7.22
N ASN A 93 -18.64 12.28 7.52
CA ASN A 93 -17.73 13.40 7.36
C ASN A 93 -16.87 13.29 6.11
N PHE A 94 -16.49 12.07 5.72
CA PHE A 94 -15.56 11.82 4.62
C PHE A 94 -16.08 10.75 3.67
N THR A 95 -15.62 10.83 2.42
CA THR A 95 -15.79 9.78 1.41
C THR A 95 -14.46 9.53 0.70
N LEU A 96 -14.34 8.35 0.12
CA LEU A 96 -13.21 8.00 -0.75
C LEU A 96 -13.64 7.99 -2.21
N ARG A 97 -12.71 8.40 -3.07
CA ARG A 97 -12.78 8.19 -4.51
C ARG A 97 -11.53 7.46 -4.95
N ASP A 98 -11.69 6.23 -5.43
CA ASP A 98 -10.61 5.50 -6.10
C ASP A 98 -10.31 6.17 -7.46
N ASN A 99 -9.07 6.60 -7.65
CA ASN A 99 -8.64 7.30 -8.86
C ASN A 99 -8.23 6.34 -9.99
N ARG A 100 -8.21 5.02 -9.73
CA ARG A 100 -7.85 3.95 -10.66
C ARG A 100 -6.42 4.01 -11.19
N ASP A 101 -5.53 4.62 -10.42
CA ASP A 101 -4.11 4.81 -10.72
C ASP A 101 -3.24 4.44 -9.51
N ASN A 102 -3.68 3.47 -8.69
CA ASN A 102 -3.09 3.09 -7.40
C ASN A 102 -3.15 4.20 -6.33
N THR A 103 -3.97 5.22 -6.55
CA THR A 103 -4.26 6.27 -5.57
C THR A 103 -5.75 6.39 -5.27
N ALA A 104 -6.06 6.98 -4.13
CA ALA A 104 -7.41 7.39 -3.77
C ALA A 104 -7.42 8.81 -3.21
N SER A 105 -8.46 9.56 -3.56
CA SER A 105 -8.71 10.88 -3.01
C SER A 105 -9.68 10.79 -1.84
N VAL A 106 -9.35 11.48 -0.74
CA VAL A 106 -10.26 11.63 0.40
C VAL A 106 -10.96 12.98 0.28
N LEU A 107 -12.28 12.97 0.33
CA LEU A 107 -13.11 14.15 0.12
C LEU A 107 -14.03 14.40 1.32
N VAL A 108 -14.32 15.68 1.55
CA VAL A 108 -15.33 16.10 2.53
C VAL A 108 -16.72 15.69 2.04
N ARG A 109 -17.48 15.02 2.90
CA ARG A 109 -18.88 14.68 2.67
C ARG A 109 -19.81 15.71 3.31
N ARG A 110 -19.51 16.11 4.55
CA ARG A 110 -20.29 17.05 5.35
C ARG A 110 -19.43 18.23 5.79
N GLU A 111 -19.97 19.43 5.63
CA GLU A 111 -19.34 20.69 6.04
C GLU A 111 -19.54 20.97 7.55
N GLY A 112 -18.84 21.99 8.05
CA GLY A 112 -19.00 22.48 9.42
C GLY A 112 -18.06 21.82 10.43
N PHE A 113 -16.83 21.53 9.99
CA PHE A 113 -15.77 21.11 10.89
C PHE A 113 -15.44 22.22 11.90
N SER A 114 -15.13 21.82 13.13
CA SER A 114 -14.75 22.75 14.19
C SER A 114 -13.80 22.06 15.14
N ARG A 115 -12.62 22.64 15.33
CA ARG A 115 -11.61 22.14 16.29
C ARG A 115 -12.16 22.04 17.71
N GLN A 116 -13.08 22.93 18.07
CA GLN A 116 -13.74 22.93 19.39
C GLN A 116 -14.68 21.74 19.59
N LYS A 117 -15.30 21.24 18.51
CA LYS A 117 -16.21 20.08 18.57
C LYS A 117 -15.45 18.77 18.43
N GLN A 118 -14.57 18.70 17.44
CA GLN A 118 -13.76 17.53 17.15
C GLN A 118 -12.55 17.94 16.29
N ASP A 119 -11.36 17.90 16.88
CA ASP A 119 -10.09 18.23 16.22
C ASP A 119 -9.48 17.05 15.45
N LEU A 120 -9.81 15.82 15.84
CA LEU A 120 -9.19 14.60 15.30
C LEU A 120 -10.24 13.61 14.78
N TYR A 121 -10.01 13.12 13.56
CA TYR A 121 -10.73 12.00 12.98
C TYR A 121 -9.74 10.90 12.60
N LEU A 122 -10.13 9.65 12.87
CA LEU A 122 -9.40 8.47 12.44
C LEU A 122 -10.25 7.76 11.40
N LEU A 123 -9.78 7.74 10.15
CA LEU A 123 -10.49 7.14 9.03
C LEU A 123 -9.80 5.84 8.62
N PRO A 124 -10.32 4.66 9.02
CA PRO A 124 -9.81 3.40 8.51
C PRO A 124 -10.15 3.24 7.03
N ILE A 125 -9.17 2.77 6.26
CA ILE A 125 -9.24 2.58 4.81
C ILE A 125 -8.73 1.18 4.50
N VAL A 126 -9.58 0.39 3.85
CA VAL A 126 -9.22 -0.95 3.36
C VAL A 126 -8.57 -0.80 2.00
N ILE A 127 -7.42 -1.44 1.84
CA ILE A 127 -6.67 -1.52 0.58
C ILE A 127 -6.58 -3.00 0.21
N SER A 128 -6.98 -3.33 -1.02
CA SER A 128 -6.90 -4.69 -1.57
C SER A 128 -5.99 -4.69 -2.79
N ASP A 129 -5.16 -5.73 -2.94
CA ASP A 129 -4.32 -5.95 -4.12
C ASP A 129 -5.08 -6.64 -5.25
N GLY A 130 -4.38 -6.86 -6.36
CA GLY A 130 -4.86 -7.57 -7.54
C GLY A 130 -4.40 -9.03 -7.62
N GLY A 131 -3.72 -9.56 -6.61
CA GLY A 131 -3.17 -10.90 -6.61
C GLY A 131 -4.22 -11.99 -6.43
N VAL A 132 -3.79 -13.26 -6.50
CA VAL A 132 -4.69 -14.42 -6.45
C VAL A 132 -4.20 -15.47 -5.43
N PRO A 133 -4.92 -15.69 -4.32
CA PRO A 133 -6.08 -14.92 -3.86
C PRO A 133 -5.68 -13.47 -3.51
N PRO A 134 -6.62 -12.52 -3.55
CA PRO A 134 -6.31 -11.14 -3.18
C PRO A 134 -6.03 -11.03 -1.69
N LEU A 135 -5.03 -10.24 -1.31
CA LEU A 135 -4.79 -9.86 0.07
C LEU A 135 -5.26 -8.43 0.31
N SER A 136 -5.52 -8.12 1.57
CA SER A 136 -5.99 -6.79 1.96
C SER A 136 -5.50 -6.40 3.34
N SER A 137 -5.37 -5.10 3.57
CA SER A 137 -5.06 -4.55 4.88
C SER A 137 -5.88 -3.29 5.16
N THR A 138 -6.07 -3.00 6.45
CA THR A 138 -6.75 -1.78 6.91
C THR A 138 -5.73 -0.80 7.46
N ASN A 139 -5.64 0.38 6.86
CA ASN A 139 -4.73 1.45 7.25
C ASN A 139 -5.55 2.64 7.77
N THR A 140 -5.13 3.25 8.88
CA THR A 140 -5.87 4.37 9.48
C THR A 140 -5.25 5.68 9.07
N LEU A 141 -6.02 6.53 8.38
CA LEU A 141 -5.64 7.91 8.08
C LEU A 141 -6.01 8.81 9.26
N THR A 142 -4.99 9.51 9.79
CA THR A 142 -5.15 10.56 10.80
C THR A 142 -5.52 11.87 10.11
N ILE A 143 -6.66 12.45 10.47
CA ILE A 143 -7.16 13.71 9.89
C ILE A 143 -7.36 14.71 11.03
N ARG A 144 -6.66 15.85 10.96
CA ARG A 144 -6.78 16.95 11.91
C ARG A 144 -7.57 18.11 11.32
N VAL A 145 -8.35 18.79 12.15
CA VAL A 145 -9.03 20.02 11.71
C VAL A 145 -8.05 21.18 11.83
N CYS A 146 -7.87 21.97 10.78
CA CYS A 146 -6.99 23.14 10.78
C CYS A 146 -7.78 24.45 10.59
N GLY A 147 -7.18 25.54 11.06
CA GLY A 147 -7.67 26.88 10.83
C GLY A 147 -7.38 27.31 9.42
N CYS A 148 -8.37 27.91 8.78
CA CYS A 148 -8.26 28.35 7.40
C CYS A 148 -7.67 29.75 7.37
N ASP A 149 -6.41 29.89 6.98
CA ASP A 149 -5.98 31.12 6.31
C ASP A 149 -6.63 31.14 4.91
N GLY A 150 -7.04 32.32 4.44
CA GLY A 150 -7.92 32.48 3.27
C GLY A 150 -7.36 32.02 1.92
N SER A 151 -6.23 31.29 1.90
CA SER A 151 -5.50 30.78 0.75
C SER A 151 -5.82 29.32 0.42
N GLY A 152 -6.38 28.54 1.35
CA GLY A 152 -6.69 27.11 1.09
C GLY A 152 -5.46 26.25 0.78
N SER A 153 -4.27 26.70 1.19
CA SER A 153 -3.02 25.94 1.20
C SER A 153 -2.33 26.21 2.53
N LEU A 154 -1.77 25.15 3.10
CA LEU A 154 -0.83 25.24 4.23
C LEU A 154 0.32 26.21 3.95
#